data_AF-A0A5Z3H1P6-F1
#
_entry.id   AF-A0A5Z3H1P6-F1
#
_cell.length_a   1.000
_cell.length_b   1.000
_cell.length_c   1.000
_cell.angle_alpha   90.00
_cell.angle_beta   90.00
_cell.angle_gamma   90.00
#
_symmetry.space_group_name_H-M   'P 1'
#
loop_
_entity.id
_entity.type
_entity.pdbx_description
1 polymer ?
#
loop_
_entity_poly.entity_id
_entity_poly.type
_entity_poly.pdbx_seq_one_letter_code
_entity_poly.pdbx_strand_id
1 'polypeptide(L)'
;EFSRSRCYIKTLIYKKYLRAFKRNTKINIFTELLIKSMAVRGFSLASIAEKNSLSEGAVSSVISSCYGLCSWRKKCKKDSLRRRHKQKILRFIHNQSVSITRKLVKESCYASFYWLNKHECDWLNSCLPKTIRCYKNKRVDWSERDIISSSLINDVLSQGQYSMSLTSLDALLGGHGWLLKYRDKLPMTMILLRKMELIK
;
A
#
# COMPACT_ATOMS: atom_id res chain seq x y z
N GLU A 1 30.50 47.44 -9.50
CA GLU A 1 29.87 46.27 -10.14
C GLU A 1 30.48 44.95 -9.63
N PHE A 2 29.85 44.26 -8.68
CA PHE A 2 30.22 42.88 -8.37
C PHE A 2 28.95 42.00 -8.35
N SER A 3 28.30 41.91 -9.51
CA SER A 3 27.11 41.07 -9.75
C SER A 3 27.51 39.61 -10.02
N ARG A 4 28.39 39.03 -9.20
CA ARG A 4 28.81 37.63 -9.37
C ARG A 4 28.72 36.89 -8.07
N SER A 5 28.09 35.71 -8.11
CA SER A 5 27.82 34.91 -6.93
C SER A 5 29.12 34.50 -6.22
N ARG A 6 29.07 34.36 -4.89
CA ARG A 6 30.20 33.91 -4.05
C ARG A 6 30.83 32.61 -4.56
N CYS A 7 30.03 31.66 -5.06
CA CYS A 7 30.51 30.41 -5.65
C CYS A 7 31.30 30.63 -6.95
N TYR A 8 30.86 31.57 -7.78
CA TYR A 8 31.55 31.94 -9.01
C TYR A 8 32.92 32.57 -8.73
N ILE A 9 32.99 33.50 -7.77
CA ILE A 9 34.25 34.14 -7.34
C ILE A 9 35.22 33.09 -6.77
N LYS A 10 34.74 32.19 -5.89
CA LYS A 10 35.54 31.07 -5.37
C LYS A 10 36.11 30.20 -6.50
N THR A 11 35.30 29.88 -7.50
CA THR A 11 35.72 29.06 -8.65
C THR A 11 36.80 29.77 -9.48
N LEU A 12 36.68 31.09 -9.63
CA LEU A 12 37.65 31.92 -10.37
C LEU A 12 39.00 31.98 -9.65
N ILE A 13 38.99 32.18 -8.34
CA ILE A 13 40.19 32.14 -7.48
C ILE A 13 40.84 30.76 -7.57
N TYR A 14 40.05 29.69 -7.47
CA TYR A 14 40.56 28.32 -7.55
C TYR A 14 41.21 28.01 -8.90
N LYS A 15 40.60 28.48 -10.01
CA LYS A 15 41.14 28.31 -11.36
C LYS A 15 42.41 29.11 -11.59
N LYS A 16 42.50 30.34 -11.07
CA LYS A 16 43.62 31.26 -11.32
C LYS A 16 44.84 30.97 -10.45
N TYR A 17 44.65 30.57 -9.20
CA TYR A 17 45.75 30.48 -8.22
C TYR A 17 46.02 29.08 -7.68
N LEU A 18 45.06 28.15 -7.70
CA LEU A 18 45.17 26.83 -7.05
C LEU A 18 45.26 25.65 -8.03
N ARG A 19 45.04 25.87 -9.33
CA ARG A 19 45.13 24.81 -10.36
C ARG A 19 46.51 24.14 -10.42
N ALA A 20 47.59 24.89 -10.15
CA ALA A 20 48.96 24.39 -10.24
C ALA A 20 49.32 23.35 -9.16
N PHE A 21 48.63 23.34 -8.00
CA PHE A 21 48.98 22.48 -6.86
C PHE A 21 48.29 21.12 -6.88
N LYS A 22 47.22 20.94 -7.67
CA LYS A 22 46.48 19.68 -7.72
C LYS A 22 46.99 18.82 -8.86
N ARG A 23 48.12 18.12 -8.65
CA ARG A 23 48.49 17.00 -9.53
C ARG A 23 47.42 15.93 -9.37
N ASN A 24 46.68 15.63 -10.43
CA ASN A 24 45.82 14.45 -10.46
C ASN A 24 46.73 13.24 -10.29
N THR A 25 46.65 12.57 -9.15
CA THR A 25 47.27 11.25 -8.99
C THR A 25 46.63 10.34 -10.03
N LYS A 26 47.41 9.90 -11.02
CA LYS A 26 46.94 8.91 -11.99
C LYS A 26 46.64 7.64 -11.20
N ILE A 27 45.37 7.25 -11.19
CA ILE A 27 44.94 5.99 -10.58
C ILE A 27 45.60 4.86 -11.38
N ASN A 28 46.20 3.91 -10.67
CA ASN A 28 46.83 2.74 -11.29
C ASN A 28 45.76 1.93 -12.04
N ILE A 29 46.10 1.43 -13.23
CA ILE A 29 45.23 0.61 -14.09
C ILE A 29 44.63 -0.57 -13.30
N PHE A 30 45.41 -1.24 -12.45
CA PHE A 30 44.91 -2.33 -11.61
C PHE A 30 43.82 -1.87 -10.64
N THR A 31 44.02 -0.72 -9.98
CA THR A 31 43.04 -0.13 -9.08
C THR A 31 41.77 0.27 -9.84
N GLU A 32 41.90 0.79 -11.06
CA GLU A 32 40.77 1.12 -11.92
C GLU A 32 39.93 -0.13 -12.28
N LEU A 33 40.60 -1.23 -12.62
CA LEU A 33 39.94 -2.52 -12.90
C LEU A 33 39.22 -3.06 -11.66
N LEU A 34 39.82 -2.96 -10.47
CA LEU A 34 39.19 -3.37 -9.21
C LEU A 34 37.95 -2.52 -8.91
N ILE A 35 38.05 -1.20 -9.05
CA ILE A 35 36.91 -0.28 -8.90
C ILE A 35 35.78 -0.67 -9.85
N LYS A 36 36.09 -0.88 -11.14
CA LYS A 36 35.10 -1.29 -12.15
C LYS A 36 34.45 -2.63 -11.81
N SER A 37 35.23 -3.64 -11.43
CA SER A 37 34.74 -4.96 -11.02
C SER A 37 33.78 -4.87 -9.83
N MET A 38 34.16 -4.17 -8.77
CA MET A 38 33.28 -3.94 -7.61
C MET A 38 32.05 -3.10 -7.98
N ALA A 39 32.22 -2.11 -8.84
CA ALA A 39 31.15 -1.24 -9.30
C ALA A 39 30.08 -2.02 -10.08
N VAL A 40 30.48 -2.94 -10.96
CA VAL A 40 29.60 -3.85 -11.72
C VAL A 40 28.84 -4.77 -10.77
N ARG A 41 29.48 -5.26 -9.71
CA ARG A 41 28.84 -6.09 -8.66
C ARG A 41 27.86 -5.30 -7.77
N GLY A 42 27.85 -3.97 -7.87
CA GLY A 42 26.90 -3.10 -7.16
C GLY A 42 27.33 -2.67 -5.76
N PHE A 43 28.61 -2.80 -5.40
CA PHE A 43 29.14 -2.30 -4.12
C PHE A 43 28.96 -0.78 -3.98
N SER A 44 28.80 -0.28 -2.75
CA SER A 44 28.65 1.17 -2.48
C SER A 44 29.93 1.94 -2.82
N LEU A 45 29.81 3.24 -3.11
CA LEU A 45 30.97 4.10 -3.37
C LEU A 45 31.91 4.12 -2.16
N ALA A 46 31.36 4.29 -0.96
CA ALA A 46 32.08 4.22 0.31
C ALA A 46 32.88 2.93 0.47
N SER A 47 32.26 1.77 0.24
CA SER A 47 32.93 0.46 0.39
C SER A 47 34.05 0.26 -0.63
N ILE A 48 33.86 0.73 -1.86
CA ILE A 48 34.91 0.67 -2.89
C ILE A 48 36.07 1.62 -2.53
N ALA A 49 35.74 2.82 -2.06
CA ALA A 49 36.70 3.83 -1.66
C ALA A 49 37.57 3.36 -0.49
N GLU A 50 36.92 2.85 0.56
CA GLU A 50 37.58 2.25 1.73
C GLU A 50 38.49 1.09 1.34
N LYS A 51 37.99 0.15 0.52
CA LYS A 51 38.75 -1.04 0.11
C LYS A 51 40.00 -0.72 -0.71
N ASN A 52 39.97 0.38 -1.47
CA ASN A 52 41.08 0.81 -2.33
C ASN A 52 41.87 1.99 -1.75
N SER A 53 41.58 2.42 -0.50
CA SER A 53 42.21 3.59 0.15
C SER A 53 42.12 4.87 -0.69
N LEU A 54 40.98 5.09 -1.34
CA LEU A 54 40.69 6.26 -2.18
C LEU A 54 39.57 7.11 -1.59
N SER A 55 39.41 8.33 -2.11
CA SER A 55 38.22 9.13 -1.83
C SER A 55 37.02 8.65 -2.67
N GLU A 56 35.80 8.80 -2.13
CA GLU A 56 34.58 8.51 -2.88
C GLU A 56 34.48 9.32 -4.18
N GLY A 57 35.01 10.55 -4.20
CA GLY A 57 35.05 11.40 -5.39
C GLY A 57 35.92 10.82 -6.51
N ALA A 58 37.07 10.24 -6.16
CA ALA A 58 37.94 9.57 -7.13
C ALA A 58 37.27 8.33 -7.73
N VAL A 59 36.65 7.49 -6.88
CA VAL A 59 35.89 6.32 -7.32
C VAL A 59 34.71 6.71 -8.21
N SER A 60 33.97 7.75 -7.83
CA SER A 60 32.85 8.29 -8.61
C SER A 60 33.31 8.79 -9.99
N SER A 61 34.47 9.45 -10.06
CA SER A 61 35.06 9.90 -11.33
C SER A 61 35.41 8.72 -12.25
N VAL A 62 36.01 7.65 -11.73
CA VAL A 62 36.34 6.43 -12.49
C VAL A 62 35.07 5.72 -12.97
N ILE A 63 34.04 5.64 -12.14
CA ILE A 63 32.77 5.03 -12.55
C ILE A 63 32.09 5.87 -13.64
N SER A 64 32.15 7.20 -13.52
CA SER A 64 31.53 8.13 -14.47
C SER A 64 32.26 8.17 -15.82
N SER A 65 33.56 7.88 -15.86
CA SER A 65 34.31 7.76 -17.12
C SER A 65 34.00 6.46 -17.87
N CYS A 66 33.43 5.46 -17.20
CA CYS A 66 33.04 4.20 -17.83
C CYS A 66 31.62 4.27 -18.39
N TYR A 67 31.49 4.17 -19.71
CA TYR A 67 30.19 4.16 -20.38
C TYR A 67 29.28 3.05 -19.83
N GLY A 68 28.01 3.38 -19.61
CA GLY A 68 26.98 2.43 -19.14
C GLY A 68 27.08 1.99 -17.67
N LEU A 69 28.20 2.23 -16.98
CA LEU A 69 28.38 1.73 -15.61
C LEU A 69 27.48 2.46 -14.59
N CYS A 70 27.28 3.77 -14.77
CA CYS A 70 26.37 4.56 -13.95
C CYS A 70 24.90 4.07 -14.06
N SER A 71 24.42 3.80 -15.28
CA SER A 71 23.06 3.29 -15.51
C SER A 71 22.90 1.87 -14.99
N TRP A 72 23.91 1.00 -15.20
CA TRP A 72 23.96 -0.34 -14.62
C TRP A 72 23.82 -0.31 -13.10
N ARG A 73 24.59 0.55 -12.42
CA ARG A 73 24.52 0.67 -10.95
C ARG A 73 23.15 1.15 -10.45
N LYS A 74 22.51 2.08 -11.17
CA LYS A 74 21.12 2.50 -10.87
C LYS A 74 20.16 1.31 -11.00
N LYS A 75 20.31 0.49 -12.03
CA LYS A 75 19.54 -0.75 -12.21
C LYS A 75 19.78 -1.73 -11.06
N CYS A 76 21.03 -2.02 -10.71
CA CYS A 76 21.37 -2.89 -9.58
C CYS A 76 20.73 -2.41 -8.26
N LYS A 77 20.77 -1.10 -7.99
CA LYS A 77 20.13 -0.50 -6.79
C LYS A 77 18.61 -0.70 -6.81
N LYS A 78 17.96 -0.45 -7.96
CA LYS A 78 16.52 -0.69 -8.14
C LYS A 78 16.16 -2.17 -7.95
N ASP A 79 16.93 -3.08 -8.53
CA ASP A 79 16.72 -4.52 -8.43
C ASP A 79 16.93 -5.04 -7.00
N SER A 80 17.94 -4.52 -6.30
CA SER A 80 18.18 -4.84 -4.89
C SER A 80 17.02 -4.38 -4.00
N LEU A 81 16.53 -3.14 -4.22
CA LEU A 81 15.35 -2.62 -3.51
C LEU A 81 14.11 -3.47 -3.80
N ARG A 82 13.88 -3.86 -5.06
CA ARG A 82 12.80 -4.78 -5.45
C ARG A 82 12.88 -6.08 -4.67
N ARG A 83 14.05 -6.74 -4.68
CA ARG A 83 14.27 -8.02 -3.97
C ARG A 83 14.02 -7.89 -2.48
N ARG A 84 14.49 -6.81 -1.85
CA ARG A 84 14.27 -6.54 -0.43
C ARG A 84 12.78 -6.46 -0.08
N HIS A 85 12.00 -5.71 -0.87
CA HIS A 85 10.57 -5.60 -0.63
C HIS A 85 9.84 -6.93 -0.84
N LYS A 86 10.15 -7.65 -1.93
CA LYS A 86 9.59 -8.98 -2.20
C LYS A 86 9.89 -9.96 -1.06
N GLN A 87 11.14 -10.03 -0.63
CA GLN A 87 11.58 -10.90 0.46
C GLN A 87 10.92 -10.55 1.80
N LYS A 88 10.74 -9.25 2.10
CA LYS A 88 10.05 -8.82 3.34
C LYS A 88 8.60 -9.34 3.39
N ILE A 89 7.86 -9.23 2.28
CA ILE A 89 6.50 -9.78 2.19
C ILE A 89 6.51 -11.30 2.30
N LEU A 90 7.38 -11.99 1.56
CA LEU A 90 7.44 -13.46 1.60
C LEU A 90 7.80 -14.00 3.00
N ARG A 91 8.77 -13.38 3.68
CA ARG A 91 9.12 -13.74 5.06
C ARG A 91 7.95 -13.53 6.01
N PHE A 92 7.22 -12.42 5.87
CA PHE A 92 6.04 -12.17 6.68
C PHE A 92 4.96 -13.23 6.47
N ILE A 93 4.67 -13.57 5.21
CA ILE A 93 3.71 -14.61 4.84
C ILE A 93 4.13 -15.97 5.42
N HIS A 94 5.39 -16.36 5.24
CA HIS A 94 5.89 -17.67 5.68
C HIS A 94 5.93 -17.82 7.21
N ASN A 95 6.16 -16.74 7.95
CA ASN A 95 6.25 -16.79 9.40
C ASN A 95 4.88 -16.78 10.11
N GLN A 96 3.79 -16.63 9.37
CA GLN A 96 2.45 -16.55 9.94
C GLN A 96 1.82 -17.95 10.04
N SER A 97 1.40 -18.35 11.24
CA SER A 97 0.68 -19.61 11.48
C SER A 97 -0.83 -19.51 11.23
N VAL A 98 -1.37 -18.31 11.04
CA VAL A 98 -2.80 -17.99 10.89
C VAL A 98 -3.11 -17.66 9.42
N SER A 99 -4.36 -17.88 9.00
CA SER A 99 -4.87 -17.48 7.69
C SER A 99 -4.52 -16.03 7.34
N ILE A 100 -3.74 -15.88 6.29
CA ILE A 100 -3.14 -14.60 5.88
C ILE A 100 -4.19 -13.78 5.15
N THR A 101 -4.42 -12.55 5.60
CA THR A 101 -5.31 -11.60 4.92
C THR A 101 -4.51 -10.44 4.31
N ARG A 102 -4.95 -9.92 3.16
CA ARG A 102 -4.31 -8.75 2.51
C ARG A 102 -4.19 -7.53 3.44
N LYS A 103 -5.20 -7.32 4.31
CA LYS A 103 -5.22 -6.25 5.32
C LYS A 103 -4.04 -6.40 6.28
N LEU A 104 -3.81 -7.60 6.80
CA LEU A 104 -2.72 -7.90 7.72
C LEU A 104 -1.36 -7.63 7.07
N VAL A 105 -1.14 -8.10 5.83
CA VAL A 105 0.12 -7.85 5.11
C VAL A 105 0.33 -6.35 4.87
N LYS A 106 -0.74 -5.62 4.54
CA LYS A 106 -0.67 -4.17 4.32
C LYS A 106 -0.30 -3.42 5.61
N GLU A 107 -0.84 -3.81 6.75
CA GLU A 107 -0.56 -3.20 8.06
C GLU A 107 0.88 -3.50 8.51
N SER A 108 1.30 -4.77 8.46
CA SER A 108 2.63 -5.17 8.93
C SER A 108 3.77 -4.77 7.97
N CYS A 109 3.51 -4.77 6.66
CA CYS A 109 4.52 -4.52 5.63
C CYS A 109 4.22 -3.27 4.79
N TYR A 110 3.61 -2.23 5.38
CA TYR A 110 3.12 -1.02 4.70
C TYR A 110 4.03 -0.49 3.58
N ALA A 111 5.26 -0.09 3.91
CA ALA A 111 6.18 0.49 2.92
C ALA A 111 6.49 -0.46 1.76
N SER A 112 6.61 -1.76 2.03
CA SER A 112 6.90 -2.76 0.98
C SER A 112 5.66 -3.06 0.15
N PHE A 113 4.50 -3.11 0.78
CA PHE A 113 3.21 -3.30 0.11
C PHE A 113 2.96 -2.19 -0.90
N TYR A 114 3.03 -0.92 -0.50
CA TYR A 114 2.77 0.20 -1.40
C TYR A 114 3.82 0.35 -2.49
N TRP A 115 5.10 0.12 -2.18
CA TRP A 115 6.15 0.14 -3.20
C TRP A 115 5.92 -0.93 -4.27
N LEU A 116 5.61 -2.16 -3.86
CA LEU A 116 5.32 -3.25 -4.79
C LEU A 116 3.99 -3.05 -5.53
N ASN A 117 2.97 -2.49 -4.88
CA ASN A 117 1.72 -2.17 -5.56
C ASN A 117 1.92 -1.16 -6.70
N LYS A 118 2.85 -0.21 -6.53
CA LYS A 118 3.19 0.79 -7.55
C LYS A 118 4.05 0.23 -8.69
N HIS A 119 4.99 -0.66 -8.38
CA HIS A 119 6.04 -1.07 -9.32
C HIS A 119 5.91 -2.51 -9.85
N GLU A 120 5.22 -3.39 -9.13
CA GLU A 120 5.17 -4.85 -9.33
C GLU A 120 3.79 -5.40 -8.88
N CYS A 121 2.70 -4.75 -9.35
CA CYS A 121 1.33 -5.04 -8.92
C CYS A 121 0.93 -6.50 -9.17
N ASP A 122 1.28 -7.03 -10.35
CA ASP A 122 0.94 -8.40 -10.75
C ASP A 122 1.61 -9.43 -9.84
N TRP A 123 2.90 -9.23 -9.55
CA TRP A 123 3.63 -10.07 -8.61
C TRP A 123 2.99 -10.01 -7.21
N LEU A 124 2.68 -8.81 -6.72
CA LEU A 124 2.05 -8.64 -5.40
C LEU A 124 0.69 -9.34 -5.33
N ASN A 125 -0.11 -9.27 -6.40
CA ASN A 125 -1.41 -9.92 -6.47
C ASN A 125 -1.31 -11.43 -6.60
N SER A 126 -0.26 -11.96 -7.27
CA SER A 126 -0.03 -13.41 -7.36
C SER A 126 0.38 -14.04 -6.02
N CYS A 127 1.10 -13.30 -5.17
CA CYS A 127 1.58 -13.82 -3.89
C CYS A 127 0.57 -13.70 -2.75
N LEU A 128 -0.43 -12.83 -2.90
CA LEU A 128 -1.43 -12.56 -1.87
C LEU A 128 -2.71 -13.36 -2.11
N PRO A 129 -3.48 -13.66 -1.05
CA PRO A 129 -4.79 -14.28 -1.21
C PRO A 129 -5.67 -13.46 -2.17
N LYS A 130 -6.48 -14.17 -2.97
CA LYS A 130 -7.43 -13.53 -3.88
C LYS A 130 -8.33 -12.58 -3.09
N THR A 131 -8.53 -11.38 -3.64
CA THR A 131 -9.44 -10.40 -3.06
C THR A 131 -10.85 -10.99 -3.05
N ILE A 132 -11.36 -11.30 -1.86
CA ILE A 132 -12.78 -11.60 -1.67
C ILE A 132 -13.51 -10.29 -1.86
N ARG A 133 -14.35 -10.20 -2.91
CA ARG A 133 -15.24 -9.05 -3.06
C ARG A 133 -16.24 -9.14 -1.91
N CYS A 134 -16.29 -8.12 -1.06
CA CYS A 134 -17.39 -8.00 -0.11
C CYS A 134 -18.69 -8.00 -0.90
N TYR A 135 -19.60 -8.92 -0.57
CA TYR A 135 -20.93 -8.93 -1.14
C TYR A 135 -21.57 -7.58 -0.81
N LYS A 136 -21.87 -6.79 -1.83
CA LYS A 136 -22.65 -5.57 -1.63
C LYS A 136 -24.05 -6.02 -1.28
N ASN A 137 -24.51 -5.72 -0.06
CA ASN A 137 -25.91 -5.92 0.30
C ASN A 137 -26.76 -5.21 -0.77
N LYS A 138 -27.64 -5.97 -1.43
CA LYS A 138 -28.58 -5.40 -2.38
C LYS A 138 -29.42 -4.36 -1.64
N ARG A 139 -29.80 -3.29 -2.32
CA ARG A 139 -30.73 -2.29 -1.79
C ARG A 139 -32.01 -3.02 -1.39
N VAL A 140 -32.54 -2.74 -0.20
CA VAL A 140 -33.77 -3.38 0.31
C VAL A 140 -34.93 -3.11 -0.64
N ASP A 141 -35.55 -4.17 -1.14
CA ASP A 141 -36.85 -4.08 -1.80
C ASP A 141 -37.93 -3.98 -0.72
N TRP A 142 -38.58 -2.82 -0.66
CA TRP A 142 -39.60 -2.54 0.35
C TRP A 142 -40.91 -3.25 0.05
N SER A 143 -41.21 -3.53 -1.22
CA SER A 143 -42.45 -4.21 -1.61
C SER A 143 -42.41 -5.69 -1.24
N GLU A 144 -41.31 -6.36 -1.57
CA GLU A 144 -41.06 -7.76 -1.17
C GLU A 144 -41.03 -7.88 0.36
N ARG A 145 -40.36 -6.94 1.04
CA ARG A 145 -40.33 -6.91 2.51
C ARG A 145 -41.70 -6.71 3.12
N ASP A 146 -42.55 -5.85 2.58
CA ASP A 146 -43.91 -5.63 3.08
C ASP A 146 -44.75 -6.92 3.00
N ILE A 147 -44.64 -7.64 1.88
CA ILE A 147 -45.30 -8.93 1.69
C ILE A 147 -44.82 -9.94 2.75
N ILE A 148 -43.51 -10.16 2.86
CA ILE A 148 -42.93 -11.13 3.80
C ILE A 148 -43.26 -10.78 5.26
N SER A 149 -43.25 -9.48 5.59
CA SER A 149 -43.52 -9.04 6.95
C SER A 149 -44.99 -9.24 7.30
N SER A 150 -45.89 -8.92 6.37
CA SER A 150 -47.32 -9.14 6.53
C SER A 150 -47.68 -10.62 6.70
N SER A 151 -47.03 -11.52 5.95
CA SER A 151 -47.25 -12.96 6.08
C SER A 151 -46.75 -13.49 7.43
N LEU A 152 -45.54 -13.09 7.84
CA LEU A 152 -44.97 -13.46 9.14
C LEU A 152 -45.86 -13.00 10.30
N ILE A 153 -46.39 -11.77 10.23
CA ILE A 153 -47.30 -11.25 11.25
C ILE A 153 -48.60 -12.06 11.30
N ASN A 154 -49.18 -12.43 10.15
CA ASN A 154 -50.36 -13.29 10.10
C ASN A 154 -50.11 -14.70 10.65
N ASP A 155 -48.94 -15.27 10.37
CA ASP A 155 -48.56 -16.58 10.91
C ASP A 155 -48.43 -16.52 12.44
N VAL A 156 -47.78 -15.49 12.98
CA VAL A 156 -47.68 -15.26 14.44
C VAL A 156 -49.06 -15.07 15.07
N LEU A 157 -49.97 -14.35 14.40
CA LEU A 157 -51.36 -14.19 14.83
C LEU A 157 -52.11 -15.52 14.90
N SER A 158 -51.93 -16.40 13.91
CA SER A 158 -52.58 -17.71 13.88
C SER A 158 -52.15 -18.63 15.04
N GLN A 159 -50.99 -18.36 15.64
CA GLN A 159 -50.45 -19.12 16.77
C GLN A 159 -50.95 -18.63 18.15
N GLY A 160 -51.86 -17.64 18.19
CA GLY A 160 -52.59 -17.27 19.41
C GLY A 160 -51.82 -16.40 20.42
N GLN A 161 -50.68 -15.83 20.04
CA GLN A 161 -49.96 -14.87 20.90
C GLN A 161 -50.57 -13.46 20.78
N TYR A 162 -51.32 -13.06 21.80
CA TYR A 162 -51.93 -11.73 21.87
C TYR A 162 -51.30 -10.87 22.96
N SER A 163 -51.03 -9.60 22.60
CA SER A 163 -50.38 -8.49 23.34
C SER A 163 -48.84 -8.39 23.30
N MET A 164 -48.23 -8.42 22.11
CA MET A 164 -46.85 -7.92 21.97
C MET A 164 -46.81 -6.41 21.66
N SER A 165 -45.86 -5.69 22.25
CA SER A 165 -45.60 -4.29 21.89
C SER A 165 -45.01 -4.17 20.49
N LEU A 166 -45.20 -3.01 19.85
CA LEU A 166 -44.68 -2.75 18.50
C LEU A 166 -43.14 -2.90 18.41
N THR A 167 -42.43 -2.54 19.48
CA THR A 167 -40.97 -2.74 19.59
C THR A 167 -40.59 -4.21 19.68
N SER A 168 -41.37 -5.01 20.43
CA SER A 168 -41.18 -6.47 20.50
C SER A 168 -41.43 -7.14 19.16
N LEU A 169 -42.38 -6.61 18.38
CA LEU A 169 -42.66 -7.10 17.04
C LEU A 169 -41.53 -6.78 16.05
N ASP A 170 -40.96 -5.56 16.07
CA ASP A 170 -39.80 -5.22 15.25
C ASP A 170 -38.60 -6.10 15.59
N ALA A 171 -38.37 -6.41 16.87
CA ALA A 171 -37.33 -7.33 17.33
C ALA A 171 -37.53 -8.74 16.76
N LEU A 172 -38.77 -9.26 16.76
CA LEU A 172 -39.10 -10.58 16.21
C LEU A 172 -38.83 -10.67 14.71
N LEU A 173 -39.10 -9.58 13.96
CA LEU A 173 -38.89 -9.49 12.51
C LEU A 173 -37.43 -9.22 12.09
N GLY A 174 -36.48 -9.35 13.02
CA GLY A 174 -35.04 -9.21 12.77
C GLY A 174 -34.43 -7.91 13.29
N GLY A 175 -35.18 -7.11 14.05
CA GLY A 175 -34.68 -6.08 14.95
C GLY A 175 -33.68 -5.10 14.36
N HIS A 176 -34.15 -4.03 13.72
CA HIS A 176 -33.31 -2.89 13.33
C HIS A 176 -34.10 -1.56 13.27
N GLY A 177 -35.29 -1.48 13.88
CA GLY A 177 -36.13 -0.29 13.93
C GLY A 177 -36.71 0.13 12.58
N TRP A 178 -36.61 -0.74 11.57
CA TRP A 178 -37.04 -0.41 10.20
C TRP A 178 -38.56 -0.43 10.08
N LEU A 179 -39.25 -1.27 10.85
CA LEU A 179 -40.72 -1.29 10.90
C LEU A 179 -41.25 0.05 11.43
N LEU A 180 -40.55 0.64 12.40
CA LEU A 180 -40.90 1.93 13.00
C LEU A 180 -40.55 3.12 12.10
N LYS A 181 -39.40 3.06 11.43
CA LYS A 181 -38.83 4.19 10.67
C LYS A 181 -39.37 4.31 9.24
N TYR A 182 -39.78 3.21 8.61
CA TYR A 182 -40.15 3.18 7.19
C TYR A 182 -41.61 2.78 6.97
N ARG A 183 -42.50 3.27 7.83
CA ARG A 183 -43.94 2.92 7.81
C ARG A 183 -44.60 3.24 6.48
N ASP A 184 -44.23 4.36 5.89
CA ASP A 184 -44.76 4.83 4.60
C ASP A 184 -44.43 3.87 3.43
N LYS A 185 -43.45 2.99 3.63
CA LYS A 185 -43.01 2.02 2.60
C LYS A 185 -43.60 0.62 2.81
N LEU A 186 -44.41 0.43 3.84
CA LEU A 186 -44.94 -0.87 4.28
C LEU A 186 -46.48 -0.83 4.42
N PRO A 187 -47.22 -0.50 3.35
CA PRO A 187 -48.67 -0.29 3.44
C PRO A 187 -49.45 -1.52 3.92
N MET A 188 -49.13 -2.72 3.46
CA MET A 188 -49.85 -3.95 3.85
C MET A 188 -49.61 -4.28 5.32
N THR A 189 -48.36 -4.17 5.77
CA THR A 189 -48.00 -4.36 7.17
C THR A 189 -48.68 -3.34 8.06
N MET A 190 -48.74 -2.06 7.65
CA MET A 190 -49.39 -1.00 8.43
C MET A 190 -50.92 -1.21 8.57
N ILE A 191 -51.58 -1.70 7.52
CA ILE A 191 -53.01 -2.05 7.58
C ILE A 191 -53.25 -3.16 8.61
N LEU A 192 -52.42 -4.19 8.64
CA LEU A 192 -52.52 -5.28 9.63
C LEU A 192 -52.29 -4.77 11.05
N LEU A 193 -51.26 -3.94 11.26
CA LEU A 193 -50.96 -3.39 12.58
C LEU A 193 -52.07 -2.47 13.13
N ARG A 194 -52.77 -1.74 12.25
CA ARG A 194 -53.96 -0.96 12.62
C ARG A 194 -55.13 -1.85 13.01
N LYS A 195 -55.36 -2.96 12.29
CA LYS A 195 -56.37 -3.95 12.67
C LYS A 195 -56.09 -4.58 14.03
N MET A 196 -54.82 -4.67 14.43
CA MET A 196 -54.39 -5.19 15.73
C MET A 196 -54.41 -4.15 16.86
N GLU A 197 -54.85 -2.90 16.59
CA GLU A 197 -54.82 -1.78 17.54
C GLU A 197 -53.42 -1.44 18.11
N LEU A 198 -52.34 -1.95 17.50
CA LEU A 198 -50.96 -1.68 17.90
C LEU A 198 -50.47 -0.29 17.47
N ILE A 199 -51.15 0.29 16.49
CA ILE A 199 -50.87 1.63 15.95
C ILE A 199 -52.22 2.30 15.71
N LYS A 200 -52.34 3.58 16.11
CA LYS A 200 -53.49 4.44 15.81
C LYS A 200 -53.53 4.87 14.35
#